data_AF-U3I1Z4-F1
#
_entry.id   AF-U3I1Z4-F1
#
_cell.length_a   1.000
_cell.length_b   1.000
_cell.length_c   1.000
_cell.angle_alpha   90.00
_cell.angle_beta   90.00
_cell.angle_gamma   90.00
#
_symmetry.space_group_name_H-M   'P 1'
#
loop_
_entity.id
_entity.type
_entity.pdbx_description
1 polymer ?
#
loop_
_entity_poly.entity_id
_entity_poly.type
_entity_poly.pdbx_seq_one_letter_code
_entity_poly.pdbx_strand_id
1 'polypeptide(L)'
;MDALAASPLGWLCMGVTVLFGATVLRMAKRSPVEKGSMLLWSLLPALLGLLCGSVLGACGGLLVFCGVCLISSMYLGGTAPLPVGDKAVLVTGSDTGIGHALAKYLDNLGFIVFAGVLNKDGPGAEDLRQTCSQRLSLLQLDITNPTQYPVITAMCVLLFPGLWGVVNNAGILGFPADGELLPMSVYRQCMEVNFFGAVEVSKTFLPLLRKSQGRLVNVSSMAGGIPLPRYAAYGASKAALSMFSGVMRQELSKWGIKVAAIQPSGFRTESVHVRLLVEHLPADVRQDYGEDYLLGLKSYLPQIPACCDADLSPVLSSILHALLARRPHGLYTPGRGAYVFLCIFCYFPFWLYDFFIRKLMSIESVPRALRTLEAENKNL
;
A
#
# COMPACT_ATOMS: atom_id res chain seq x y z
N MET A 1 33.79 25.10 -30.16
CA MET A 1 32.68 24.14 -30.02
C MET A 1 32.37 23.39 -31.31
N ASP A 2 33.04 23.69 -32.44
CA ASP A 2 32.72 23.11 -33.75
C ASP A 2 33.54 21.87 -34.18
N ALA A 3 34.53 21.44 -33.40
CA ALA A 3 35.39 20.31 -33.78
C ALA A 3 34.79 18.92 -33.45
N LEU A 4 33.77 18.83 -32.61
CA LEU A 4 33.16 17.57 -32.19
C LEU A 4 32.02 17.10 -33.11
N ALA A 5 31.39 18.02 -33.86
CA ALA A 5 30.32 17.71 -34.81
C ALA A 5 30.82 17.02 -36.10
N ALA A 6 32.13 17.04 -36.37
CA ALA A 6 32.73 16.45 -37.57
C ALA A 6 33.45 15.11 -37.32
N SER A 7 33.55 14.65 -36.07
CA SER A 7 34.23 13.38 -35.77
C SER A 7 33.31 12.18 -36.04
N PRO A 8 33.81 11.06 -36.61
CA PRO A 8 33.02 9.83 -36.82
C PRO A 8 32.35 9.31 -35.54
N LEU A 9 33.00 9.58 -34.40
CA LEU A 9 32.51 9.22 -33.06
C LEU A 9 31.26 10.04 -32.66
N GLY A 10 31.18 11.31 -33.04
CA GLY A 10 30.02 12.17 -32.80
C GLY A 10 28.78 11.70 -33.55
N TRP A 11 28.95 11.29 -34.81
CA TRP A 11 27.87 10.70 -35.61
C TRP A 11 27.41 9.34 -35.09
N LEU A 12 28.33 8.51 -34.61
CA LEU A 12 28.01 7.23 -33.96
C LEU A 12 27.19 7.44 -32.68
N CYS A 13 27.58 8.38 -31.82
CA CYS A 13 26.85 8.73 -30.60
C CYS A 13 25.45 9.26 -30.89
N MET A 14 25.30 10.12 -31.91
CA MET A 14 23.99 10.61 -32.36
C MET A 14 23.12 9.47 -32.91
N GLY A 15 23.69 8.58 -33.73
CA GLY A 15 22.99 7.42 -34.29
C GLY A 15 22.48 6.46 -33.22
N VAL A 16 23.32 6.13 -32.23
CA VAL A 16 22.94 5.26 -31.09
C VAL A 16 21.85 5.92 -30.24
N THR A 17 21.93 7.24 -30.02
CA THR A 17 20.93 7.99 -29.24
C THR A 17 19.57 8.00 -29.93
N VAL A 18 19.53 8.22 -31.26
CA VAL A 18 18.29 8.21 -32.05
C VAL A 18 17.68 6.81 -32.12
N LEU A 19 18.50 5.78 -32.35
CA LEU A 19 18.02 4.40 -32.40
C LEU A 19 17.45 3.95 -31.04
N PHE A 20 18.12 4.32 -29.94
CA PHE A 20 17.64 4.04 -28.59
C PHE A 20 16.37 4.81 -28.26
N GLY A 21 16.29 6.11 -28.57
CA GLY A 21 15.08 6.91 -28.42
C GLY A 21 13.88 6.33 -29.16
N ALA A 22 14.09 5.86 -30.40
CA ALA A 22 13.06 5.16 -31.17
C ALA A 22 12.64 3.82 -30.56
N THR A 23 13.57 3.09 -29.93
CA THR A 23 13.30 1.80 -29.28
C THR A 23 12.53 2.00 -27.97
N VAL A 24 12.92 3.00 -27.16
CA VAL A 24 12.20 3.43 -25.95
C VAL A 24 10.81 3.94 -26.29
N LEU A 25 10.64 4.75 -27.35
CA LEU A 25 9.33 5.20 -27.82
C LEU A 25 8.42 4.04 -28.29
N ARG A 26 9.00 3.03 -28.96
CA ARG A 26 8.27 1.80 -29.32
C ARG A 26 7.88 0.95 -28.10
N MET A 27 8.76 0.84 -27.10
CA MET A 27 8.45 0.16 -25.85
C MET A 27 7.42 0.92 -25.02
N ALA A 28 7.48 2.26 -25.01
CA ALA A 28 6.53 3.14 -24.33
C ALA A 28 5.12 3.03 -24.92
N LYS A 29 4.98 2.87 -26.25
CA LYS A 29 3.68 2.61 -26.90
C LYS A 29 3.01 1.29 -26.46
N ARG A 30 3.74 0.38 -25.81
CA ARG A 30 3.22 -0.94 -25.37
C ARG A 30 2.98 -1.04 -23.87
N SER A 31 3.29 0.00 -23.09
CA SER A 31 3.23 -0.01 -21.62
C SER A 31 2.03 0.80 -21.09
N PRO A 32 1.34 0.35 -20.02
CA PRO A 32 0.23 1.08 -19.39
C PRO A 32 0.69 2.08 -18.31
N VAL A 33 1.97 2.47 -18.29
CA VAL A 33 2.49 3.49 -17.35
C VAL A 33 1.93 4.87 -17.71
N GLU A 34 1.60 5.69 -16.70
CA GLU A 34 1.17 7.07 -16.91
C GLU A 34 2.12 7.82 -17.86
N LYS A 35 1.59 8.36 -18.96
CA LYS A 35 2.35 9.01 -20.04
C LYS A 35 3.33 10.09 -19.54
N GLY A 36 3.06 10.71 -18.38
CA GLY A 36 3.95 11.69 -17.74
C GLY A 36 5.25 11.11 -17.18
N SER A 37 5.19 9.95 -16.54
CA SER A 37 6.39 9.24 -16.06
C SER A 37 7.25 8.76 -17.24
N MET A 38 6.61 8.35 -18.34
CA MET A 38 7.29 7.90 -19.57
C MET A 38 8.15 8.97 -20.23
N LEU A 39 7.66 10.22 -20.30
CA LEU A 39 8.42 11.36 -20.82
C LEU A 39 9.61 11.69 -19.93
N LEU A 40 9.42 11.66 -18.60
CA LEU A 40 10.49 11.91 -17.64
C LEU A 40 11.61 10.86 -17.75
N TRP A 41 11.27 9.56 -17.81
CA TRP A 41 12.25 8.47 -17.90
C TRP A 41 12.91 8.30 -19.28
N SER A 42 12.46 9.03 -20.31
CA SER A 42 13.06 9.02 -21.66
C SER A 42 13.82 10.31 -21.98
N LEU A 43 13.33 11.48 -21.53
CA LEU A 43 13.95 12.78 -21.77
C LEU A 43 15.07 13.09 -20.78
N LEU A 44 14.90 12.75 -19.50
CA LEU A 44 15.90 13.03 -18.46
C LEU A 44 17.25 12.32 -18.75
N PRO A 45 17.28 11.04 -19.17
CA PRO A 45 18.50 10.36 -19.59
C PRO A 45 19.21 11.01 -20.79
N ALA A 46 18.44 11.44 -21.78
CA ALA A 46 18.96 12.04 -23.00
C ALA A 46 19.56 13.43 -22.70
N LEU A 47 18.87 14.24 -21.87
CA LEU A 47 19.36 15.53 -21.38
C LEU A 47 20.60 15.38 -20.50
N LEU A 48 20.61 14.40 -19.57
CA LEU A 48 21.75 14.14 -18.70
C LEU A 48 22.96 13.63 -19.49
N GLY A 49 22.76 12.78 -20.49
CA GLY A 49 23.81 12.31 -21.40
C GLY A 49 24.43 13.42 -22.23
N LEU A 50 23.60 14.35 -22.74
CA LEU A 50 24.05 15.54 -23.46
C LEU A 50 24.85 16.52 -22.55
N LEU A 51 24.38 16.73 -21.32
CA LEU A 51 25.06 17.55 -20.30
C LEU A 51 26.38 16.92 -19.82
N CYS A 52 26.42 15.60 -19.64
CA CYS A 52 27.65 14.91 -19.24
C CYS A 52 28.67 14.84 -20.39
N GLY A 53 28.21 14.79 -21.64
CA GLY A 53 29.10 14.82 -22.81
C GLY A 53 29.90 16.12 -22.97
N SER A 54 29.35 17.26 -22.52
CA SER A 54 30.06 18.55 -22.55
C SER A 54 31.07 18.72 -21.40
N VAL A 55 30.92 17.98 -20.30
CA VAL A 55 31.77 18.10 -19.09
C VAL A 55 32.83 16.99 -18.99
N LEU A 56 32.49 15.75 -19.34
CA LEU A 56 33.33 14.56 -19.17
C LEU A 56 33.98 14.07 -20.48
N GLY A 57 33.76 14.77 -21.59
CA GLY A 57 34.16 14.35 -22.93
C GLY A 57 33.31 13.20 -23.49
N ALA A 58 33.54 12.85 -24.76
CA ALA A 58 32.70 11.90 -25.51
C ALA A 58 32.63 10.50 -24.86
N CYS A 59 33.75 10.00 -24.33
CA CYS A 59 33.78 8.69 -23.66
C CYS A 59 33.01 8.68 -22.33
N GLY A 60 33.13 9.75 -21.52
CA GLY A 60 32.39 9.86 -20.26
C GLY A 60 30.89 10.05 -20.47
N GLY A 61 30.50 10.88 -21.44
CA GLY A 61 29.10 11.05 -21.85
C GLY A 61 28.46 9.76 -22.36
N LEU A 62 29.20 8.96 -23.15
CA LEU A 62 28.72 7.68 -23.65
C LEU A 62 28.52 6.65 -22.53
N LEU A 63 29.43 6.59 -21.53
CA LEU A 63 29.29 5.70 -20.38
C LEU A 63 28.06 6.07 -19.53
N VAL A 64 27.85 7.37 -19.27
CA VAL A 64 26.64 7.84 -18.56
C VAL A 64 25.40 7.50 -19.37
N PHE A 65 25.37 7.82 -20.67
CA PHE A 65 24.25 7.51 -21.54
C PHE A 65 23.92 6.02 -21.56
N CYS A 66 24.92 5.15 -21.78
CA CYS A 66 24.76 3.69 -21.72
C CYS A 66 24.27 3.22 -20.35
N GLY A 67 24.79 3.79 -19.25
CA GLY A 67 24.35 3.51 -17.89
C GLY A 67 22.87 3.87 -17.68
N VAL A 68 22.45 5.07 -18.09
CA VAL A 68 21.05 5.48 -17.96
C VAL A 68 20.15 4.70 -18.92
N CYS A 69 20.63 4.33 -20.12
CA CYS A 69 19.91 3.46 -21.04
C CYS A 69 19.70 2.05 -20.49
N LEU A 70 20.72 1.47 -19.85
CA LEU A 70 20.64 0.18 -19.17
C LEU A 70 19.64 0.25 -18.01
N ILE A 71 19.72 1.29 -17.17
CA ILE A 71 18.76 1.51 -16.08
C ILE A 71 17.35 1.67 -16.65
N SER A 72 17.16 2.56 -17.63
CA SER A 72 15.85 2.80 -18.26
C SER A 72 15.29 1.53 -18.91
N SER A 73 16.12 0.73 -19.59
CA SER A 73 15.72 -0.58 -20.14
C SER A 73 15.37 -1.60 -19.05
N MET A 74 16.08 -1.61 -17.92
CA MET A 74 15.76 -2.48 -16.78
C MET A 74 14.43 -2.09 -16.11
N TYR A 75 14.10 -0.80 -16.07
CA TYR A 75 12.83 -0.27 -15.58
C TYR A 75 11.69 -0.48 -16.59
N LEU A 76 11.93 -0.22 -17.88
CA LEU A 76 10.92 -0.31 -18.95
C LEU A 76 10.64 -1.76 -19.40
N GLY A 77 11.65 -2.63 -19.42
CA GLY A 77 11.54 -4.03 -19.87
C GLY A 77 10.74 -4.94 -18.93
N GLY A 78 10.40 -4.45 -17.72
CA GLY A 78 9.56 -5.15 -16.74
C GLY A 78 8.07 -4.79 -16.78
N THR A 79 7.66 -3.87 -17.67
CA THR A 79 6.33 -3.24 -17.62
C THR A 79 5.21 -4.05 -18.27
N ALA A 80 5.52 -5.02 -19.12
CA ALA A 80 4.50 -5.88 -19.72
C ALA A 80 3.87 -6.78 -18.64
N PRO A 81 2.55 -6.67 -18.37
CA PRO A 81 1.89 -7.50 -17.38
C PRO A 81 1.89 -8.96 -17.83
N LEU A 82 1.99 -9.87 -16.88
CA LEU A 82 1.72 -11.28 -17.11
C LEU A 82 0.24 -11.43 -17.49
N PRO A 83 -0.11 -12.37 -18.39
CA PRO A 83 -1.51 -12.65 -18.70
C PRO A 83 -2.24 -13.09 -17.44
N VAL A 84 -3.55 -12.85 -17.33
CA VAL A 84 -4.36 -13.38 -16.20
C VAL A 84 -4.40 -14.91 -16.29
N GLY A 85 -5.02 -15.47 -17.33
CA GLY A 85 -5.17 -16.93 -17.49
C GLY A 85 -5.85 -17.55 -16.26
N ASP A 86 -5.44 -18.78 -15.88
CA ASP A 86 -6.01 -19.46 -14.70
C ASP A 86 -5.26 -19.17 -13.40
N LYS A 87 -4.88 -17.90 -13.19
CA LYS A 87 -4.28 -17.45 -11.95
C LYS A 87 -5.34 -17.39 -10.84
N ALA A 88 -5.15 -18.19 -9.80
CA ALA A 88 -5.97 -18.18 -8.60
C ALA A 88 -5.43 -17.21 -7.54
N VAL A 89 -6.29 -16.36 -6.97
CA VAL A 89 -5.93 -15.34 -5.98
C VAL A 89 -6.83 -15.45 -4.76
N LEU A 90 -6.24 -15.58 -3.57
CA LEU A 90 -6.94 -15.44 -2.29
C LEU A 90 -6.98 -13.97 -1.88
N VAL A 91 -8.17 -13.45 -1.59
CA VAL A 91 -8.37 -12.11 -1.03
C VAL A 91 -9.05 -12.26 0.33
N THR A 92 -8.40 -11.82 1.40
CA THR A 92 -8.98 -11.84 2.76
C THR A 92 -9.77 -10.56 3.05
N GLY A 93 -10.85 -10.65 3.83
CA GLY A 93 -11.63 -9.47 4.24
C GLY A 93 -12.44 -8.90 3.08
N SER A 94 -13.18 -9.77 2.39
CA SER A 94 -13.97 -9.45 1.20
C SER A 94 -15.44 -9.12 1.52
N ASP A 95 -15.79 -9.01 2.80
CA ASP A 95 -17.15 -8.66 3.23
C ASP A 95 -17.54 -7.25 2.76
N THR A 96 -16.61 -6.29 2.87
CA THR A 96 -16.85 -4.87 2.53
C THR A 96 -15.60 -4.18 1.96
N GLY A 97 -15.74 -2.92 1.54
CA GLY A 97 -14.63 -2.01 1.25
C GLY A 97 -13.70 -2.47 0.12
N ILE A 98 -12.39 -2.29 0.33
CA ILE A 98 -11.34 -2.59 -0.67
C ILE A 98 -11.34 -4.06 -1.06
N GLY A 99 -11.44 -4.98 -0.10
CA GLY A 99 -11.40 -6.42 -0.37
C GLY A 99 -12.58 -6.88 -1.23
N HIS A 100 -13.77 -6.39 -0.90
CA HIS A 100 -14.98 -6.67 -1.67
C HIS A 100 -14.89 -6.15 -3.11
N ALA A 101 -14.51 -4.88 -3.28
CA ALA A 101 -14.32 -4.28 -4.61
C ALA A 101 -13.22 -4.98 -5.41
N LEU A 102 -12.13 -5.38 -4.75
CA LEU A 102 -11.03 -6.11 -5.37
C LEU A 102 -11.47 -7.50 -5.82
N ALA A 103 -12.27 -8.22 -5.03
CA ALA A 103 -12.76 -9.54 -5.40
C ALA A 103 -13.58 -9.47 -6.71
N LYS A 104 -14.53 -8.52 -6.80
CA LYS A 104 -15.32 -8.26 -8.02
C LYS A 104 -14.44 -7.84 -9.19
N TYR A 105 -13.47 -6.96 -8.94
CA TYR A 105 -12.57 -6.46 -9.97
C TYR A 105 -11.69 -7.55 -10.56
N LEU A 106 -11.13 -8.44 -9.74
CA LEU A 106 -10.31 -9.56 -10.20
C LEU A 106 -11.16 -10.62 -10.94
N ASP A 107 -12.37 -10.91 -10.47
CA ASP A 107 -13.30 -11.82 -11.16
C ASP A 107 -13.64 -11.31 -12.56
N ASN A 108 -13.98 -10.02 -12.68
CA ASN A 108 -14.25 -9.37 -13.98
C ASN A 108 -13.05 -9.40 -14.95
N LEU A 109 -11.83 -9.47 -14.44
CA LEU A 109 -10.61 -9.62 -15.24
C LEU A 109 -10.29 -11.07 -15.60
N GLY A 110 -11.10 -12.03 -15.14
CA GLY A 110 -10.97 -13.46 -15.43
C GLY A 110 -10.04 -14.22 -14.48
N PHE A 111 -9.66 -13.64 -13.33
CA PHE A 111 -8.96 -14.41 -12.30
C PHE A 111 -9.88 -15.47 -11.72
N ILE A 112 -9.30 -16.51 -11.13
CA ILE A 112 -10.00 -17.32 -10.16
C ILE A 112 -9.84 -16.63 -8.80
N VAL A 113 -10.94 -16.35 -8.13
CA VAL A 113 -10.92 -15.57 -6.89
C VAL A 113 -11.44 -16.40 -5.73
N PHE A 114 -10.61 -16.57 -4.72
CA PHE A 114 -11.01 -17.06 -3.42
C PHE A 114 -11.30 -15.87 -2.52
N ALA A 115 -12.57 -15.54 -2.35
CA ALA A 115 -13.01 -14.41 -1.52
C ALA A 115 -13.21 -14.88 -0.07
N GLY A 116 -12.24 -14.59 0.79
CA GLY A 116 -12.30 -14.83 2.23
C GLY A 116 -13.18 -13.79 2.91
N VAL A 117 -14.30 -14.23 3.48
CA VAL A 117 -15.29 -13.41 4.18
C VAL A 117 -15.43 -13.87 5.63
N LEU A 118 -15.62 -12.92 6.54
CA LEU A 118 -15.85 -13.23 7.96
C LEU A 118 -17.26 -13.77 8.20
N ASN A 119 -18.25 -13.41 7.38
CA ASN A 119 -19.58 -14.01 7.42
C ASN A 119 -20.04 -14.41 6.00
N LYS A 120 -19.96 -15.71 5.70
CA LYS A 120 -20.34 -16.29 4.40
C LYS A 120 -21.84 -16.18 4.08
N ASP A 121 -22.66 -15.98 5.09
CA ASP A 121 -24.11 -15.76 4.96
C ASP A 121 -24.48 -14.27 5.16
N GLY A 122 -23.48 -13.40 5.26
CA GLY A 122 -23.65 -11.96 5.38
C GLY A 122 -23.99 -11.27 4.05
N PRO A 123 -24.43 -10.00 4.10
CA PRO A 123 -24.88 -9.27 2.91
C PRO A 123 -23.76 -9.07 1.88
N GLY A 124 -22.52 -8.84 2.32
CA GLY A 124 -21.37 -8.71 1.43
C GLY A 124 -21.03 -10.00 0.69
N ALA A 125 -21.14 -11.15 1.36
CA ALA A 125 -20.94 -12.44 0.73
C ALA A 125 -22.06 -12.76 -0.27
N GLU A 126 -23.30 -12.40 0.06
CA GLU A 126 -24.44 -12.56 -0.85
C GLU A 126 -24.32 -11.67 -2.09
N ASP A 127 -23.91 -10.41 -1.96
CA ASP A 127 -23.65 -9.55 -3.14
C ASP A 127 -22.57 -10.14 -4.05
N LEU A 128 -21.46 -10.64 -3.49
CA LEU A 128 -20.43 -11.32 -4.28
C LEU A 128 -20.99 -12.55 -5.01
N ARG A 129 -21.83 -13.34 -4.34
CA ARG A 129 -22.48 -14.53 -4.91
C ARG A 129 -23.40 -14.19 -6.09
N GLN A 130 -24.12 -13.07 -5.99
CA GLN A 130 -25.07 -12.65 -7.02
C GLN A 130 -24.42 -11.94 -8.20
N THR A 131 -23.31 -11.22 -7.96
CA THR A 131 -22.72 -10.31 -8.95
C THR A 131 -21.47 -10.85 -9.64
N CYS A 132 -20.81 -11.86 -9.08
CA CYS A 132 -19.58 -12.43 -9.64
C CYS A 132 -19.83 -13.74 -10.40
N SER A 133 -18.87 -14.09 -11.25
CA SER A 133 -18.90 -15.32 -12.04
C SER A 133 -18.63 -16.57 -11.20
N GLN A 134 -18.76 -17.75 -11.84
CA GLN A 134 -18.38 -19.04 -11.22
C GLN A 134 -16.88 -19.16 -10.91
N ARG A 135 -16.04 -18.23 -11.38
CA ARG A 135 -14.61 -18.19 -11.05
C ARG A 135 -14.34 -17.60 -9.67
N LEU A 136 -15.33 -16.98 -9.03
CA LEU A 136 -15.26 -16.55 -7.64
C LEU A 136 -15.87 -17.61 -6.72
N SER A 137 -15.12 -17.98 -5.68
CA SER A 137 -15.54 -18.89 -4.62
C SER A 137 -15.46 -18.20 -3.25
N LEU A 138 -16.54 -18.28 -2.48
CA LEU A 138 -16.60 -17.72 -1.13
C LEU A 138 -16.02 -18.70 -0.10
N LEU A 139 -15.13 -18.18 0.74
CA LEU A 139 -14.51 -18.90 1.85
C LEU A 139 -14.86 -18.21 3.16
N GLN A 140 -15.48 -18.94 4.08
CA GLN A 140 -15.61 -18.50 5.47
C GLN A 140 -14.20 -18.49 6.07
N LEU A 141 -13.66 -17.30 6.37
CA LEU A 141 -12.28 -17.13 6.83
C LEU A 141 -12.20 -16.02 7.88
N ASP A 142 -12.03 -16.43 9.13
CA ASP A 142 -11.53 -15.58 10.21
C ASP A 142 -10.02 -15.74 10.31
N ILE A 143 -9.28 -14.69 9.94
CA ILE A 143 -7.81 -14.71 9.95
C ILE A 143 -7.19 -14.73 11.35
N THR A 144 -8.01 -14.60 12.41
CA THR A 144 -7.57 -14.75 13.79
C THR A 144 -7.84 -16.15 14.35
N ASN A 145 -8.50 -17.02 13.56
CA ASN A 145 -8.86 -18.35 13.99
C ASN A 145 -8.00 -19.43 13.27
N PRO A 146 -6.91 -19.90 13.92
CA PRO A 146 -5.98 -20.83 13.30
C PRO A 146 -6.60 -22.19 12.95
N THR A 147 -7.70 -22.56 13.61
CA THR A 147 -8.36 -23.86 13.42
C THR A 147 -8.98 -24.02 12.02
N GLN A 148 -9.22 -22.92 11.31
CA GLN A 148 -9.83 -22.93 9.97
C GLN A 148 -8.81 -23.24 8.86
N TYR A 149 -7.52 -22.97 9.07
CA TYR A 149 -6.51 -23.05 8.00
C TYR A 149 -6.33 -24.43 7.35
N PRO A 150 -6.34 -25.56 8.07
CA PRO A 150 -6.20 -26.88 7.43
C PRO A 150 -7.29 -27.15 6.40
N VAL A 151 -8.54 -26.82 6.73
CA VAL A 151 -9.71 -27.02 5.86
C VAL A 151 -9.64 -26.10 4.65
N ILE A 152 -9.36 -24.81 4.87
CA ILE A 152 -9.29 -23.82 3.79
C ILE A 152 -8.14 -24.15 2.82
N THR A 153 -6.98 -24.54 3.35
CA THR A 153 -5.83 -24.93 2.51
C THR A 153 -6.15 -26.16 1.69
N ALA A 154 -6.82 -27.16 2.27
CA ALA A 154 -7.25 -28.36 1.54
C ALA A 154 -8.24 -28.03 0.41
N MET A 155 -9.20 -27.13 0.65
CA MET A 155 -10.13 -26.65 -0.38
C MET A 155 -9.38 -25.95 -1.52
N CYS A 156 -8.44 -25.06 -1.22
CA CYS A 156 -7.65 -24.38 -2.24
C CYS A 156 -6.79 -25.36 -3.06
N VAL A 157 -6.17 -26.35 -2.41
CA VAL A 157 -5.36 -27.39 -3.08
C VAL A 157 -6.22 -28.24 -4.01
N LEU A 158 -7.42 -28.64 -3.56
CA LEU A 158 -8.33 -29.47 -4.33
C LEU A 158 -8.77 -28.77 -5.62
N LEU A 159 -9.02 -27.46 -5.52
CA LEU A 159 -9.48 -26.67 -6.65
C LEU A 159 -8.31 -26.26 -7.56
N PHE A 160 -7.13 -25.95 -7.01
CA PHE A 160 -5.96 -25.55 -7.79
C PHE A 160 -4.64 -26.07 -7.18
N PRO A 161 -3.76 -26.68 -8.00
CA PRO A 161 -2.52 -27.26 -7.51
C PRO A 161 -1.51 -26.23 -6.95
N GLY A 162 -1.68 -24.95 -7.29
CA GLY A 162 -0.91 -23.82 -6.76
C GLY A 162 -1.73 -22.53 -6.78
N LEU A 163 -1.37 -21.59 -5.91
CA LEU A 163 -2.06 -20.31 -5.77
C LEU A 163 -1.19 -19.21 -6.38
N TRP A 164 -1.71 -18.40 -7.29
CA TRP A 164 -0.94 -17.30 -7.89
C TRP A 164 -0.73 -16.15 -6.92
N GLY A 165 -1.75 -15.79 -6.15
CA GLY A 165 -1.70 -14.60 -5.29
C GLY A 165 -2.37 -14.82 -3.94
N VAL A 166 -1.79 -14.22 -2.90
CA VAL A 166 -2.45 -13.98 -1.62
C VAL A 166 -2.46 -12.48 -1.38
N VAL A 167 -3.64 -11.92 -1.19
CA VAL A 167 -3.85 -10.50 -0.85
C VAL A 167 -4.38 -10.43 0.59
N ASN A 168 -3.47 -10.13 1.52
CA ASN A 168 -3.81 -9.85 2.92
C ASN A 168 -4.39 -8.44 3.02
N ASN A 169 -5.70 -8.36 2.83
CA ASN A 169 -6.48 -7.12 2.92
C ASN A 169 -7.23 -6.95 4.24
N ALA A 170 -7.59 -8.06 4.92
CA ALA A 170 -8.38 -8.02 6.13
C ALA A 170 -7.69 -7.14 7.19
N GLY A 171 -8.48 -6.29 7.84
CA GLY A 171 -7.97 -5.40 8.86
C GLY A 171 -9.04 -4.53 9.50
N ILE A 172 -8.73 -4.07 10.70
CA ILE A 172 -9.58 -3.18 11.51
C ILE A 172 -8.84 -1.88 11.81
N LEU A 173 -9.58 -0.78 11.87
CA LEU A 173 -9.03 0.51 12.33
C LEU A 173 -8.93 0.59 13.86
N GLY A 174 -9.79 -0.12 14.59
CA GLY A 174 -10.00 0.15 16.00
C GLY A 174 -10.77 1.46 16.22
N PHE A 175 -10.44 2.19 17.29
CA PHE A 175 -10.96 3.54 17.54
C PHE A 175 -9.83 4.57 17.41
N PRO A 176 -9.99 5.56 16.53
CA PRO A 176 -9.07 6.69 16.44
C PRO A 176 -9.13 7.59 17.68
N ALA A 177 -8.09 7.53 18.51
CA ALA A 177 -7.88 8.43 19.65
C ALA A 177 -6.40 8.54 20.00
N ASP A 178 -6.08 9.54 20.81
CA ASP A 178 -4.75 9.71 21.36
C ASP A 178 -4.27 8.40 22.01
N GLY A 179 -2.98 8.11 21.84
CA GLY A 179 -2.44 6.79 22.18
C GLY A 179 -2.62 6.42 23.66
N GLU A 180 -2.58 7.41 24.55
CA GLU A 180 -2.82 7.25 25.99
C GLU A 180 -4.28 6.89 26.32
N LEU A 181 -5.23 7.38 25.52
CA LEU A 181 -6.66 7.15 25.73
C LEU A 181 -7.13 5.78 25.21
N LEU A 182 -6.25 5.04 24.55
CA LEU A 182 -6.56 3.72 24.01
C LEU A 182 -6.21 2.62 25.04
N PRO A 183 -7.16 1.76 25.41
CA PRO A 183 -6.89 0.61 26.26
C PRO A 183 -6.06 -0.41 25.50
N MET A 184 -5.25 -1.17 26.24
CA MET A 184 -4.40 -2.22 25.66
C MET A 184 -5.15 -3.28 24.86
N SER A 185 -6.44 -3.48 25.13
CA SER A 185 -7.29 -4.38 24.33
C SER A 185 -7.39 -3.93 22.87
N VAL A 186 -7.45 -2.63 22.58
CA VAL A 186 -7.46 -2.10 21.20
C VAL A 186 -6.13 -2.33 20.52
N TYR A 187 -5.01 -2.09 21.22
CA TYR A 187 -3.67 -2.39 20.69
C TYR A 187 -3.53 -3.87 20.33
N ARG A 188 -3.93 -4.77 21.26
CA ARG A 188 -3.90 -6.21 21.02
C ARG A 188 -4.79 -6.59 19.84
N GLN A 189 -6.04 -6.12 19.79
CA GLN A 189 -6.96 -6.46 18.71
C GLN A 189 -6.45 -5.99 17.34
N CYS A 190 -5.91 -4.77 17.24
CA CYS A 190 -5.28 -4.28 16.01
C CYS A 190 -4.10 -5.17 15.60
N MET A 191 -3.26 -5.60 16.54
CA MET A 191 -2.14 -6.51 16.26
C MET A 191 -2.61 -7.91 15.83
N GLU A 192 -3.57 -8.50 16.54
CA GLU A 192 -4.15 -9.81 16.22
C GLU A 192 -4.67 -9.87 14.78
N VAL A 193 -5.47 -8.88 14.38
CA VAL A 193 -6.07 -8.87 13.04
C VAL A 193 -5.08 -8.37 11.98
N ASN A 194 -4.54 -7.16 12.14
CA ASN A 194 -3.81 -6.49 11.06
C ASN A 194 -2.41 -7.05 10.84
N PHE A 195 -1.83 -7.68 11.86
CA PHE A 195 -0.46 -8.21 11.80
C PHE A 195 -0.45 -9.73 11.92
N PHE A 196 -0.82 -10.29 13.07
CA PHE A 196 -0.68 -11.73 13.31
C PHE A 196 -1.52 -12.56 12.33
N GLY A 197 -2.78 -12.19 12.10
CA GLY A 197 -3.62 -12.88 11.13
C GLY A 197 -3.07 -12.80 9.70
N ALA A 198 -2.54 -11.65 9.27
CA ALA A 198 -1.89 -11.52 7.96
C ALA A 198 -0.60 -12.37 7.86
N VAL A 199 0.19 -12.45 8.94
CA VAL A 199 1.38 -13.32 9.01
C VAL A 199 0.97 -14.78 8.93
N GLU A 200 -0.09 -15.17 9.61
CA GLU A 200 -0.55 -16.56 9.65
C GLU A 200 -1.12 -17.01 8.31
N VAL A 201 -1.98 -16.20 7.68
CA VAL A 201 -2.41 -16.42 6.29
C VAL A 201 -1.20 -16.52 5.37
N SER A 202 -0.24 -15.60 5.46
CA SER A 202 0.97 -15.65 4.63
C SER A 202 1.67 -17.00 4.77
N LYS A 203 1.99 -17.42 6.00
CA LYS A 203 2.71 -18.67 6.29
C LYS A 203 1.95 -19.91 5.81
N THR A 204 0.64 -19.95 6.03
CA THR A 204 -0.25 -21.05 5.63
C THR A 204 -0.23 -21.27 4.12
N PHE A 205 -0.28 -20.19 3.33
CA PHE A 205 -0.37 -20.29 1.87
C PHE A 205 0.99 -20.26 1.14
N LEU A 206 2.10 -20.03 1.84
CA LEU A 206 3.45 -20.07 1.25
C LEU A 206 3.75 -21.34 0.45
N PRO A 207 3.42 -22.57 0.89
CA PRO A 207 3.65 -23.77 0.10
C PRO A 207 2.96 -23.74 -1.27
N LEU A 208 1.76 -23.14 -1.38
CA LEU A 208 1.04 -22.99 -2.64
C LEU A 208 1.62 -21.89 -3.52
N LEU A 209 2.05 -20.77 -2.92
CA LEU A 209 2.74 -19.70 -3.64
C LEU A 209 4.08 -20.16 -4.22
N ARG A 210 4.80 -21.08 -3.54
CA ARG A 210 6.06 -21.65 -4.05
C ARG A 210 5.86 -22.43 -5.35
N LYS A 211 4.76 -23.18 -5.46
CA LYS A 211 4.44 -23.97 -6.67
C LYS A 211 4.18 -23.09 -7.90
N SER A 212 3.62 -21.91 -7.70
CA SER A 212 3.28 -20.97 -8.78
C SER A 212 4.33 -19.88 -9.00
N GLN A 213 5.34 -19.77 -8.12
CA GLN A 213 6.22 -18.59 -8.01
C GLN A 213 5.40 -17.29 -7.94
N GLY A 214 4.37 -17.33 -7.11
CA GLY A 214 3.28 -16.37 -7.08
C GLY A 214 3.59 -15.02 -6.45
N ARG A 215 2.58 -14.44 -5.81
CA ARG A 215 2.54 -13.08 -5.30
C ARG A 215 2.00 -13.05 -3.87
N LEU A 216 2.68 -12.35 -2.99
CA LEU A 216 2.17 -11.99 -1.67
C LEU A 216 1.97 -10.48 -1.62
N VAL A 217 0.75 -10.03 -1.45
CA VAL A 217 0.38 -8.61 -1.41
C VAL A 217 -0.21 -8.31 -0.05
N ASN A 218 0.42 -7.41 0.69
CA ASN A 218 -0.03 -7.00 2.02
C ASN A 218 -0.59 -5.59 1.96
N VAL A 219 -1.87 -5.42 2.30
CA VAL A 219 -2.51 -4.10 2.38
C VAL A 219 -2.24 -3.50 3.76
N SER A 220 -1.18 -2.70 3.82
CA SER A 220 -0.84 -1.87 4.95
C SER A 220 -1.65 -0.56 4.91
N SER A 221 -1.06 0.56 5.30
CA SER A 221 -1.66 1.90 5.29
C SER A 221 -0.57 2.96 5.32
N MET A 222 -0.88 4.17 4.89
CA MET A 222 -0.03 5.34 5.14
C MET A 222 0.29 5.50 6.65
N ALA A 223 -0.65 5.18 7.54
CA ALA A 223 -0.42 5.17 9.00
C ALA A 223 0.62 4.14 9.47
N GLY A 224 0.98 3.16 8.61
CA GLY A 224 2.08 2.23 8.86
C GLY A 224 3.42 2.68 8.26
N GLY A 225 3.42 3.73 7.44
CA GLY A 225 4.63 4.31 6.85
C GLY A 225 5.10 5.57 7.56
N ILE A 226 4.17 6.35 8.14
CA ILE A 226 4.45 7.60 8.84
C ILE A 226 3.60 7.74 10.12
N PRO A 227 4.06 8.46 11.15
CA PRO A 227 3.31 8.67 12.39
C PRO A 227 2.09 9.57 12.20
N LEU A 228 0.88 9.07 12.43
CA LEU A 228 -0.34 9.88 12.36
C LEU A 228 -1.02 9.99 13.73
N PRO A 229 -1.30 11.22 14.22
CA PRO A 229 -2.06 11.42 15.46
C PRO A 229 -3.38 10.68 15.44
N ARG A 230 -3.74 10.09 16.57
CA ARG A 230 -4.94 9.25 16.80
C ARG A 230 -4.90 7.84 16.19
N TYR A 231 -3.83 7.45 15.52
CA TYR A 231 -3.69 6.12 14.92
C TYR A 231 -2.65 5.26 15.64
N ALA A 232 -2.42 5.44 16.96
CA ALA A 232 -1.33 4.75 17.66
C ALA A 232 -1.42 3.21 17.55
N ALA A 233 -2.55 2.61 17.92
CA ALA A 233 -2.74 1.15 17.83
C ALA A 233 -2.77 0.64 16.38
N TYR A 234 -3.56 1.28 15.53
CA TYR A 234 -3.68 0.92 14.12
C TYR A 234 -2.37 1.07 13.35
N GLY A 235 -1.76 2.25 13.44
CA GLY A 235 -0.51 2.60 12.79
C GLY A 235 0.63 1.68 13.22
N ALA A 236 0.75 1.36 14.50
CA ALA A 236 1.72 0.37 14.98
C ALA A 236 1.52 -1.00 14.31
N SER A 237 0.28 -1.51 14.24
CA SER A 237 -0.01 -2.79 13.59
C SER A 237 0.28 -2.79 12.09
N LYS A 238 -0.02 -1.70 11.38
CA LYS A 238 0.26 -1.54 9.95
C LYS A 238 1.75 -1.31 9.67
N ALA A 239 2.47 -0.65 10.57
CA ALA A 239 3.93 -0.52 10.50
C ALA A 239 4.62 -1.87 10.66
N ALA A 240 4.16 -2.71 11.61
CA ALA A 240 4.63 -4.09 11.76
C ALA A 240 4.41 -4.90 10.47
N LEU A 241 3.23 -4.81 9.84
CA LEU A 241 2.94 -5.47 8.57
C LEU A 241 3.82 -4.95 7.42
N SER A 242 4.08 -3.64 7.36
CA SER A 242 4.96 -3.03 6.36
C SER A 242 6.40 -3.53 6.50
N MET A 243 6.93 -3.58 7.73
CA MET A 243 8.27 -4.12 7.99
C MET A 243 8.36 -5.60 7.62
N PHE A 244 7.39 -6.40 8.05
CA PHE A 244 7.28 -7.81 7.68
C PHE A 244 7.27 -8.01 6.16
N SER A 245 6.51 -7.20 5.42
CA SER A 245 6.48 -7.26 3.95
C SER A 245 7.86 -7.00 3.33
N GLY A 246 8.61 -6.05 3.88
CA GLY A 246 9.98 -5.74 3.46
C GLY A 246 10.95 -6.90 3.68
N VAL A 247 10.84 -7.59 4.82
CA VAL A 247 11.63 -8.79 5.15
C VAL A 247 11.26 -9.96 4.24
N MET A 248 9.97 -10.29 4.15
CA MET A 248 9.48 -11.41 3.32
C MET A 248 9.83 -11.22 1.85
N ARG A 249 9.89 -9.99 1.34
CA ARG A 249 10.35 -9.71 -0.02
C ARG A 249 11.77 -10.22 -0.28
N GLN A 250 12.66 -10.11 0.71
CA GLN A 250 14.04 -10.58 0.60
C GLN A 250 14.11 -12.10 0.79
N GLU A 251 13.48 -12.62 1.85
CA GLU A 251 13.53 -14.05 2.17
C GLU A 251 12.86 -14.93 1.12
N LEU A 252 11.76 -14.47 0.53
CA LEU A 252 11.00 -15.21 -0.45
C LEU A 252 11.54 -15.08 -1.88
N SER A 253 12.49 -14.16 -2.12
CA SER A 253 13.06 -13.92 -3.45
C SER A 253 13.72 -15.18 -4.04
N LYS A 254 14.39 -15.99 -3.20
CA LYS A 254 15.00 -17.28 -3.57
C LYS A 254 14.00 -18.34 -4.04
N TRP A 255 12.72 -18.17 -3.68
CA TRP A 255 11.61 -19.03 -4.10
C TRP A 255 10.87 -18.50 -5.33
N GLY A 256 11.32 -17.37 -5.90
CA GLY A 256 10.65 -16.72 -7.04
C GLY A 256 9.37 -15.96 -6.68
N ILE A 257 8.91 -16.02 -5.42
CA ILE A 257 7.71 -15.32 -4.95
C ILE A 257 8.03 -13.82 -4.83
N LYS A 258 7.14 -12.98 -5.37
CA LYS A 258 7.25 -11.52 -5.26
C LYS A 258 6.34 -11.01 -4.15
N VAL A 259 6.85 -10.05 -3.37
CA VAL A 259 6.11 -9.46 -2.25
C VAL A 259 5.97 -7.96 -2.47
N ALA A 260 4.78 -7.44 -2.24
CA ALA A 260 4.47 -6.01 -2.31
C ALA A 260 3.67 -5.57 -1.08
N ALA A 261 4.05 -4.42 -0.51
CA ALA A 261 3.23 -3.70 0.44
C ALA A 261 2.44 -2.60 -0.28
N ILE A 262 1.15 -2.52 0.00
CA ILE A 262 0.28 -1.43 -0.46
C ILE A 262 -0.01 -0.56 0.75
N GLN A 263 0.21 0.74 0.65
CA GLN A 263 -0.10 1.72 1.70
C GLN A 263 -1.13 2.72 1.18
N PRO A 264 -2.43 2.36 1.22
CA PRO A 264 -3.49 3.28 0.84
C PRO A 264 -3.58 4.46 1.81
N SER A 265 -4.00 5.61 1.28
CA SER A 265 -4.37 6.81 2.04
C SER A 265 -5.82 7.20 1.76
N GLY A 266 -6.61 7.45 2.80
CA GLY A 266 -7.98 7.95 2.66
C GLY A 266 -8.99 6.94 2.12
N PHE A 267 -9.03 5.73 2.69
CA PHE A 267 -10.04 4.72 2.34
C PHE A 267 -10.79 4.25 3.58
N ARG A 268 -12.09 3.97 3.42
CA ARG A 268 -12.96 3.56 4.52
C ARG A 268 -12.62 2.14 4.99
N THR A 269 -12.30 2.01 6.26
CA THR A 269 -12.10 0.74 6.98
C THR A 269 -13.13 0.60 8.10
N GLU A 270 -13.49 -0.63 8.44
CA GLU A 270 -14.40 -0.88 9.57
C GLU A 270 -13.77 -0.44 10.89
N SER A 271 -14.58 0.24 11.71
CA SER A 271 -14.18 0.81 13.01
C SER A 271 -14.93 0.08 14.12
N VAL A 272 -14.29 -0.06 15.28
CA VAL A 272 -14.91 -0.70 16.45
C VAL A 272 -15.88 0.27 17.13
N HIS A 273 -16.96 -0.27 17.73
CA HIS A 273 -17.98 0.54 18.40
C HIS A 273 -17.44 1.31 19.62
N VAL A 274 -17.74 2.61 19.65
CA VAL A 274 -17.24 3.69 20.54
C VAL A 274 -17.53 3.49 22.03
N ARG A 275 -18.55 2.70 22.38
CA ARG A 275 -19.13 2.72 23.74
C ARG A 275 -18.16 2.25 24.82
N LEU A 276 -17.19 1.40 24.49
CA LEU A 276 -16.31 0.77 25.49
C LEU A 276 -15.13 1.64 25.96
N LEU A 277 -14.85 2.78 25.32
CA LEU A 277 -13.56 3.46 25.48
C LEU A 277 -13.54 4.56 26.54
N VAL A 278 -14.63 5.32 26.66
CA VAL A 278 -14.71 6.44 27.63
C VAL A 278 -14.95 5.94 29.06
N GLU A 279 -15.53 4.75 29.22
CA GLU A 279 -15.90 4.20 30.53
C GLU A 279 -14.71 3.60 31.31
N HIS A 280 -13.61 3.25 30.62
CA HIS A 280 -12.47 2.54 31.23
C HIS A 280 -11.22 3.43 31.43
N LEU A 281 -11.34 4.75 31.21
CA LEU A 281 -10.22 5.66 31.44
C LEU A 281 -9.97 5.85 32.95
N PRO A 282 -8.70 5.85 33.40
CA PRO A 282 -8.34 6.29 34.74
C PRO A 282 -8.91 7.67 35.08
N ALA A 283 -9.27 7.89 36.35
CA ALA A 283 -9.99 9.10 36.77
C ALA A 283 -9.15 10.38 36.59
N ASP A 284 -7.85 10.30 36.82
CA ASP A 284 -6.85 11.33 36.59
C ASP A 284 -6.75 11.70 35.10
N VAL A 285 -6.57 10.72 34.21
CA VAL A 285 -6.53 10.94 32.76
C VAL A 285 -7.84 11.57 32.26
N ARG A 286 -8.98 11.10 32.77
CA ARG A 286 -10.29 11.65 32.43
C ARG A 286 -10.44 13.10 32.89
N GLN A 287 -9.90 13.45 34.05
CA GLN A 287 -9.89 14.82 34.56
C GLN A 287 -9.00 15.74 33.72
N ASP A 288 -7.80 15.28 33.36
CA ASP A 288 -6.81 16.06 32.60
C ASP A 288 -7.27 16.36 31.18
N TYR A 289 -7.85 15.38 30.50
CA TYR A 289 -8.40 15.56 29.16
C TYR A 289 -9.75 16.30 29.18
N GLY A 290 -10.62 15.95 30.13
CA GLY A 290 -11.95 16.53 30.28
C GLY A 290 -12.98 15.99 29.26
N GLU A 291 -14.25 15.99 29.66
CA GLU A 291 -15.35 15.43 28.85
C GLU A 291 -15.49 16.06 27.47
N ASP A 292 -15.31 17.38 27.33
CA ASP A 292 -15.45 18.07 26.03
C ASP A 292 -14.46 17.53 24.99
N TYR A 293 -13.23 17.23 25.43
CA TYR A 293 -12.20 16.68 24.56
C TYR A 293 -12.56 15.25 24.14
N LEU A 294 -12.96 14.42 25.10
CA LEU A 294 -13.38 13.03 24.87
C LEU A 294 -14.62 12.95 23.95
N LEU A 295 -15.56 13.87 24.09
CA LEU A 295 -16.70 14.03 23.18
C LEU A 295 -16.27 14.49 21.79
N GLY A 296 -15.27 15.39 21.71
CA GLY A 296 -14.64 15.82 20.45
C GLY A 296 -13.99 14.67 19.68
N LEU A 297 -13.43 13.68 20.37
CA LEU A 297 -12.92 12.46 19.71
C LEU A 297 -14.05 11.64 19.07
N LYS A 298 -15.23 11.60 19.68
CA LYS A 298 -16.39 10.92 19.09
C LYS A 298 -16.90 11.65 17.85
N SER A 299 -16.86 12.98 17.85
CA SER A 299 -17.27 13.79 16.69
C SER A 299 -16.26 13.78 15.54
N TYR A 300 -15.03 13.28 15.76
CA TYR A 300 -14.06 13.02 14.71
C TYR A 300 -14.43 11.81 13.84
N LEU A 301 -15.08 10.78 14.40
CA LEU A 301 -15.38 9.54 13.65
C LEU A 301 -16.25 9.75 12.40
N PRO A 302 -17.33 10.56 12.43
CA PRO A 302 -18.12 10.85 11.23
C PRO A 302 -17.35 11.64 10.16
N GLN A 303 -16.23 12.27 10.50
CA GLN A 303 -15.42 13.06 9.56
C GLN A 303 -14.44 12.19 8.77
N ILE A 304 -14.05 11.02 9.29
CA ILE A 304 -13.11 10.11 8.63
C ILE A 304 -13.56 9.74 7.20
N PRO A 305 -14.84 9.36 6.95
CA PRO A 305 -15.33 9.10 5.60
C PRO A 305 -15.27 10.31 4.66
N ALA A 306 -15.41 11.55 5.17
CA ALA A 306 -15.38 12.76 4.35
C ALA A 306 -13.97 13.09 3.82
N CYS A 307 -12.93 12.60 4.49
CA CYS A 307 -11.54 12.70 4.05
C CYS A 307 -11.10 11.52 3.17
N CYS A 308 -11.99 10.54 2.93
CA CYS A 308 -11.70 9.37 2.12
C CYS A 308 -12.12 9.59 0.67
N ASP A 309 -11.34 9.08 -0.28
CA ASP A 309 -11.72 9.06 -1.69
C ASP A 309 -12.73 7.93 -1.93
N ALA A 310 -13.79 8.21 -2.68
CA ALA A 310 -14.78 7.21 -3.06
C ALA A 310 -14.25 6.32 -4.19
N ASP A 311 -13.30 6.81 -4.99
CA ASP A 311 -12.71 6.06 -6.08
C ASP A 311 -11.64 5.08 -5.59
N LEU A 312 -11.96 3.78 -5.60
CA LEU A 312 -11.03 2.71 -5.24
C LEU A 312 -10.05 2.36 -6.38
N SER A 313 -10.25 2.88 -7.60
CA SER A 313 -9.47 2.52 -8.79
C SER A 313 -7.96 2.61 -8.60
N PRO A 314 -7.38 3.62 -7.91
CA PRO A 314 -5.94 3.69 -7.68
C PRO A 314 -5.39 2.53 -6.85
N VAL A 315 -6.13 2.10 -5.83
CA VAL A 315 -5.75 0.97 -4.97
C VAL A 315 -5.88 -0.35 -5.73
N LEU A 316 -7.02 -0.54 -6.41
CA LEU A 316 -7.27 -1.74 -7.22
C LEU A 316 -6.22 -1.91 -8.32
N SER A 317 -5.86 -0.82 -9.00
CA SER A 317 -4.82 -0.81 -10.04
C SER A 317 -3.43 -1.12 -9.48
N SER A 318 -3.10 -0.59 -8.29
CA SER A 318 -1.83 -0.89 -7.61
C SER A 318 -1.72 -2.36 -7.20
N ILE A 319 -2.80 -2.93 -6.66
CA ILE A 319 -2.86 -4.35 -6.32
C ILE A 319 -2.77 -5.22 -7.59
N LEU A 320 -3.50 -4.87 -8.64
CA LEU A 320 -3.43 -5.57 -9.93
C LEU A 320 -2.01 -5.53 -10.51
N HIS A 321 -1.35 -4.38 -10.47
CA HIS A 321 0.04 -4.26 -10.90
C HIS A 321 0.96 -5.13 -10.03
N ALA A 322 0.78 -5.16 -8.71
CA ALA A 322 1.54 -6.04 -7.83
C ALA A 322 1.33 -7.53 -8.17
N LEU A 323 0.11 -7.90 -8.58
CA LEU A 323 -0.24 -9.26 -8.99
C LEU A 323 0.32 -9.65 -10.36
N LEU A 324 0.32 -8.75 -11.35
CA LEU A 324 0.63 -9.11 -12.74
C LEU A 324 1.99 -8.64 -13.25
N ALA A 325 2.62 -7.65 -12.63
CA ALA A 325 3.92 -7.19 -13.11
C ALA A 325 4.97 -8.31 -13.04
N ARG A 326 5.85 -8.35 -14.04
CA ARG A 326 7.03 -9.22 -14.03
C ARG A 326 8.00 -8.80 -12.92
N ARG A 327 8.10 -7.49 -12.68
CA ARG A 327 8.91 -6.86 -11.64
C ARG A 327 8.05 -5.87 -10.86
N PRO A 328 7.21 -6.34 -9.92
CA PRO A 328 6.41 -5.43 -9.10
C PRO A 328 7.31 -4.58 -8.18
N HIS A 329 6.84 -3.40 -7.83
CA HIS A 329 7.47 -2.58 -6.80
C HIS A 329 7.33 -3.23 -5.42
N GLY A 330 8.27 -2.98 -4.52
CA GLY A 330 8.16 -3.47 -3.14
C GLY A 330 7.13 -2.70 -2.31
N LEU A 331 6.87 -1.44 -2.67
CA LEU A 331 5.95 -0.53 -1.99
C LEU A 331 5.12 0.24 -3.02
N TYR A 332 3.82 0.32 -2.78
CA TYR A 332 2.86 1.15 -3.51
C TYR A 332 2.16 2.09 -2.54
N THR A 333 1.98 3.35 -2.92
CA THR A 333 1.30 4.37 -2.10
C THR A 333 0.11 4.97 -2.85
N PRO A 334 -0.97 4.20 -3.12
CA PRO A 334 -2.13 4.70 -3.83
C PRO A 334 -2.92 5.72 -2.97
N GLY A 335 -3.41 6.77 -3.63
CA GLY A 335 -4.14 7.87 -3.00
C GLY A 335 -3.45 9.22 -3.19
N ARG A 336 -4.23 10.31 -3.22
CA ARG A 336 -3.69 11.66 -3.46
C ARG A 336 -2.73 12.07 -2.34
N GLY A 337 -1.53 12.51 -2.71
CA GLY A 337 -0.56 13.09 -1.79
C GLY A 337 0.16 12.10 -0.85
N ALA A 338 -0.17 10.80 -0.87
CA ALA A 338 0.44 9.81 0.03
C ALA A 338 1.98 9.77 -0.08
N TYR A 339 2.50 9.83 -1.31
CA TYR A 339 3.95 9.88 -1.56
C TYR A 339 4.60 11.17 -1.04
N VAL A 340 3.90 12.30 -1.12
CA VAL A 340 4.41 13.60 -0.64
C VAL A 340 4.60 13.58 0.87
N PHE A 341 3.61 13.07 1.62
CA PHE A 341 3.73 12.96 3.08
C PHE A 341 4.87 12.02 3.50
N LEU A 342 5.04 10.91 2.79
CA LEU A 342 6.17 10.01 3.01
C LEU A 342 7.51 10.71 2.75
N CYS A 343 7.63 11.47 1.66
CA CYS A 343 8.84 12.25 1.35
C CYS A 343 9.12 13.32 2.42
N ILE A 344 8.09 14.04 2.90
CA ILE A 344 8.26 15.03 3.96
C ILE A 344 8.81 14.33 5.22
N PHE A 345 8.21 13.21 5.62
CA PHE A 345 8.66 12.47 6.80
C PHE A 345 10.09 11.91 6.67
N CYS A 346 10.46 11.39 5.49
CA CYS A 346 11.78 10.76 5.30
C CYS A 346 12.93 11.74 5.09
N TYR A 347 12.68 12.94 4.53
CA TYR A 347 13.75 13.83 4.07
C TYR A 347 13.78 15.19 4.76
N PHE A 348 12.72 15.60 5.47
CA PHE A 348 12.66 16.90 6.14
C PHE A 348 12.80 16.75 7.66
N PRO A 349 13.22 17.82 8.38
CA PRO A 349 13.25 17.80 9.83
C PRO A 349 11.88 17.53 10.45
N PHE A 350 11.85 16.79 11.58
CA PHE A 350 10.60 16.39 12.23
C PHE A 350 9.70 17.57 12.63
N TRP A 351 10.26 18.70 13.07
CA TRP A 351 9.44 19.87 13.42
C TRP A 351 8.58 20.36 12.23
N LEU A 352 9.08 20.24 10.99
CA LEU A 352 8.35 20.65 9.80
C LEU A 352 7.22 19.66 9.50
N TYR A 353 7.51 18.37 9.60
CA TYR A 353 6.52 17.32 9.48
C TYR A 353 5.40 17.48 10.52
N ASP A 354 5.78 17.65 11.80
CA ASP A 354 4.86 17.81 12.92
C ASP A 354 3.98 19.05 12.75
N PHE A 355 4.55 20.16 12.25
CA PHE A 355 3.80 21.37 11.92
C PHE A 355 2.70 21.11 10.87
N PHE A 356 3.03 20.44 9.76
CA PHE A 356 2.06 20.13 8.71
C PHE A 356 0.99 19.14 9.19
N ILE A 357 1.38 18.09 9.90
CA ILE A 357 0.46 17.09 10.42
C ILE A 357 -0.48 17.69 11.46
N ARG A 358 0.02 18.53 12.36
CA ARG A 358 -0.81 19.25 13.34
C ARG A 358 -1.87 20.10 12.64
N LYS A 359 -1.50 20.83 11.59
CA LYS A 359 -2.45 21.66 10.84
C LYS A 359 -3.50 20.84 10.08
N LEU A 360 -3.11 19.68 9.54
CA LEU A 360 -4.01 18.80 8.80
C LEU A 360 -4.98 18.04 9.71
N MET A 361 -4.52 17.67 10.91
CA MET A 361 -5.21 16.73 11.81
C MET A 361 -5.82 17.40 13.05
N SER A 362 -5.75 18.73 13.19
CA SER A 362 -6.21 19.44 14.38
C SER A 362 -7.68 19.19 14.68
N ILE A 363 -7.99 18.97 15.96
CA ILE A 363 -9.33 19.16 16.52
C ILE A 363 -9.38 20.59 17.05
N GLU A 364 -10.56 21.18 17.11
CA GLU A 364 -10.77 22.49 17.75
C GLU A 364 -10.58 22.45 19.28
N SER A 365 -10.72 21.27 19.91
CA SER A 365 -10.63 21.12 21.37
C SER A 365 -9.23 20.73 21.85
N VAL A 366 -8.84 21.31 22.99
CA VAL A 366 -7.57 21.05 23.70
C VAL A 366 -7.88 20.40 25.06
N PRO A 367 -7.02 19.49 25.57
CA PRO A 367 -7.18 18.93 26.91
C PRO A 367 -7.47 19.97 28.00
N ARG A 368 -8.33 19.64 28.96
CA ARG A 368 -8.76 20.54 30.04
C ARG A 368 -7.58 21.09 30.84
N ALA A 369 -6.62 20.25 31.23
CA ALA A 369 -5.45 20.66 32.02
C ALA A 369 -4.64 21.78 31.34
N LEU A 370 -4.54 21.76 30.00
CA LEU A 370 -3.84 22.80 29.25
C LEU A 370 -4.64 24.11 29.19
N ARG A 371 -5.97 24.02 29.07
CA ARG A 371 -6.86 25.21 29.10
C ARG A 371 -6.80 25.92 30.45
N THR A 372 -6.73 25.17 31.55
CA THR A 372 -6.58 25.73 32.91
C THR A 372 -5.23 26.41 33.10
N LEU A 373 -4.14 25.79 32.64
CA LEU A 373 -2.80 26.38 32.71
C LEU A 373 -2.67 27.67 31.89
N GLU A 374 -3.28 27.74 30.70
CA GLU A 374 -3.32 28.97 29.90
C GLU A 374 -4.13 30.09 30.57
N ALA A 375 -5.20 29.74 31.29
CA ALA A 375 -5.99 30.70 32.04
C ALA A 375 -5.24 31.22 33.26
N GLU A 376 -4.52 30.37 33.98
CA GLU A 376 -3.68 30.75 35.12
C GLU A 376 -2.52 31.67 34.68
N ASN A 377 -1.82 31.33 33.60
CA ASN A 377 -0.73 32.14 33.06
C ASN A 377 -1.15 33.50 32.49
N LYS A 378 -2.43 33.68 32.13
CA LYS A 378 -2.98 34.98 31.71
C LYS A 378 -3.44 35.86 32.87
N ASN A 379 -3.62 35.28 34.05
CA ASN A 379 -4.04 35.97 35.27
C ASN A 379 -2.86 36.30 36.21
N LEU A 380 -1.63 35.91 35.83
CA LEU A 380 -0.35 36.35 36.37
C LEU A 380 0.22 37.45 35.47
#